data_AF-A0A7W5AL28-F1
#
_entry.id   AF-A0A7W5AL28-F1
#
_cell.length_a   1.000
_cell.length_b   1.000
_cell.length_c   1.000
_cell.angle_alpha   90.00
_cell.angle_beta   90.00
_cell.angle_gamma   90.00
#
_symmetry.space_group_name_H-M   'P 1'
#
loop_
_entity.id
_entity.type
_entity.pdbx_description
1 polymer ?
#
loop_
_entity_poly.entity_id
_entity_poly.type
_entity_poly.pdbx_seq_one_letter_code
_entity_poly.pdbx_strand_id
1 'polypeptide(L)'
;MFGGLIFMVHGNMAVGVMGDDLIVRLGEQAAEAALSEPGTRVFDITRRPMRNWVVVDGERLDDDALARWLRAGVAFASSLPPK
;
A
#
# COMPACT_ATOMS: atom_id res chain seq x y z
N MET A 1 -3.43 9.25 -15.47
CA MET A 1 -2.23 9.53 -14.67
C MET A 1 -2.60 9.35 -13.21
N PHE A 2 -1.80 8.64 -12.42
CA PHE A 2 -2.00 8.58 -10.98
C PHE A 2 -1.74 9.97 -10.42
N GLY A 3 -2.78 10.70 -10.03
CA GLY A 3 -2.68 12.03 -9.44
C GLY A 3 -2.20 12.01 -8.00
N GLY A 4 -1.28 11.10 -7.68
CA GLY A 4 -0.84 10.77 -6.33
C GLY A 4 0.68 10.68 -6.24
N LEU A 5 1.19 10.61 -5.01
CA LEU A 5 2.61 10.43 -4.73
C LEU A 5 2.93 8.95 -4.58
N ILE A 6 4.10 8.54 -5.06
CA ILE A 6 4.59 7.17 -4.92
C ILE A 6 5.97 7.21 -4.29
N PHE A 7 6.17 6.37 -3.27
CA PHE A 7 7.44 6.22 -2.57
C PHE A 7 8.05 4.86 -2.91
N MET A 8 9.31 4.91 -3.31
CA MET A 8 10.06 3.78 -3.86
C MET A 8 11.21 3.41 -2.93
N VAL A 9 11.49 2.12 -2.83
CA VAL A 9 12.68 1.55 -2.18
C VAL A 9 13.41 0.71 -3.21
N HIS A 10 14.65 1.06 -3.54
CA HIS A 10 15.47 0.37 -4.55
C HIS A 10 14.74 0.16 -5.91
N GLY A 11 13.98 1.15 -6.36
CA GLY A 11 13.20 1.05 -7.60
C GLY A 11 11.91 0.23 -7.51
N ASN A 12 11.55 -0.29 -6.32
CA ASN A 12 10.29 -0.94 -6.05
C ASN A 12 9.33 -0.04 -5.26
N MET A 13 8.07 0.06 -5.68
CA MET A 13 7.07 0.81 -4.92
C MET A 13 6.80 0.14 -3.58
N ALA A 14 6.87 0.93 -2.50
CA ALA A 14 6.54 0.52 -1.14
C ALA A 14 5.14 1.01 -0.75
N VAL A 15 4.92 2.32 -0.89
CA VAL A 15 3.66 2.99 -0.56
C VAL A 15 3.38 4.12 -1.54
N GLY A 16 2.15 4.61 -1.55
CA GLY A 16 1.76 5.81 -2.27
C GLY A 16 0.61 6.52 -1.57
N VAL A 17 0.33 7.76 -1.96
CA VAL A 17 -0.78 8.57 -1.45
C VAL A 17 -1.65 8.95 -2.63
N MET A 18 -2.96 8.79 -2.49
CA MET A 18 -3.93 9.15 -3.51
C MET A 18 -5.15 9.81 -2.86
N GLY A 19 -5.31 11.12 -3.10
CA GLY A 19 -6.20 11.91 -2.25
C GLY A 19 -5.68 11.87 -0.81
N ASP A 20 -6.56 11.51 0.12
CA ASP A 20 -6.21 11.34 1.54
C ASP A 20 -5.85 9.88 1.89
N ASP A 21 -6.04 8.94 0.95
CA ASP A 21 -5.84 7.52 1.20
C ASP A 21 -4.37 7.09 0.99
N LEU A 22 -3.95 6.10 1.79
CA LEU A 22 -2.65 5.45 1.65
C LEU A 22 -2.77 4.16 0.83
N ILE A 23 -1.93 4.02 -0.19
CA ILE A 23 -1.74 2.79 -0.95
C ILE A 23 -0.52 2.07 -0.39
N VAL A 24 -0.65 0.79 -0.08
CA VAL A 24 0.45 -0.03 0.48
C VAL A 24 0.63 -1.29 -0.36
N ARG A 25 1.88 -1.60 -0.72
CA ARG A 25 2.22 -2.83 -1.42
C ARG A 25 2.74 -3.87 -0.42
N LEU A 26 2.01 -4.97 -0.25
CA LEU A 26 2.25 -5.95 0.84
C LEU A 26 2.60 -7.36 0.35
N GLY A 27 2.44 -7.64 -0.95
CA GLY A 27 2.41 -9.03 -1.45
C GLY A 27 1.02 -9.64 -1.29
N GLU A 28 0.75 -10.75 -1.98
CA GLU A 28 -0.62 -11.29 -2.11
C GLU A 28 -1.22 -11.75 -0.79
N GLN A 29 -0.52 -12.61 -0.03
CA GLN A 29 -1.03 -13.15 1.24
C GLN A 29 -1.24 -12.05 2.30
N ALA A 30 -0.30 -11.12 2.42
CA ALA A 30 -0.40 -10.05 3.41
C ALA A 30 -1.46 -9.00 3.01
N ALA A 31 -1.65 -8.74 1.71
CA ALA A 31 -2.74 -7.91 1.24
C ALA A 31 -4.11 -8.56 1.52
N GLU A 32 -4.26 -9.86 1.29
CA GLU A 32 -5.49 -10.59 1.60
C GLU A 32 -5.83 -10.55 3.09
N ALA A 33 -4.84 -10.75 3.97
CA ALA A 33 -5.04 -10.60 5.42
C ALA A 33 -5.40 -9.15 5.81
N ALA A 34 -4.71 -8.16 5.23
CA ALA A 34 -4.95 -6.75 5.48
C ALA A 34 -6.37 -6.30 5.09
N LEU A 35 -6.97 -6.90 4.05
CA LEU A 35 -8.35 -6.61 3.63
C LEU A 35 -9.41 -6.97 4.67
N SER A 36 -9.05 -7.70 5.73
CA SER A 36 -9.94 -7.94 6.89
C SER A 36 -9.91 -6.79 7.91
N GLU A 37 -8.95 -5.87 7.81
CA GLU A 37 -8.85 -4.72 8.72
C GLU A 37 -9.85 -3.62 8.34
N PRO A 38 -10.50 -2.95 9.31
CA PRO A 38 -11.38 -1.83 9.04
C PRO A 38 -10.68 -0.70 8.27
N GLY A 39 -11.36 -0.14 7.26
CA GLY A 39 -10.81 0.94 6.43
C GLY A 39 -9.87 0.47 5.33
N THR A 40 -9.76 -0.82 5.07
CA THR A 40 -8.97 -1.34 3.96
C THR A 40 -9.86 -1.73 2.78
N ARG A 41 -9.35 -1.54 1.57
CA ARG A 41 -10.04 -1.92 0.33
C ARG A 41 -9.06 -2.30 -0.77
N VAL A 42 -9.56 -3.03 -1.76
CA VAL A 42 -8.77 -3.45 -2.92
C VAL A 42 -8.36 -2.22 -3.73
N PHE A 43 -7.11 -2.21 -4.20
CA PHE A 43 -6.66 -1.23 -5.19
C PHE A 43 -7.12 -1.63 -6.59
N ASP A 44 -8.14 -0.96 -7.12
CA ASP A 44 -8.79 -1.31 -8.40
C ASP A 44 -8.85 -0.16 -9.43
N ILE A 45 -7.73 0.52 -9.64
CA ILE A 45 -7.67 1.66 -10.59
C ILE A 45 -7.37 1.18 -12.03
N THR A 46 -6.87 -0.05 -12.18
CA THR A 46 -6.28 -0.54 -13.43
C THR A 46 -7.21 -1.42 -14.27
N ARG A 47 -8.53 -1.46 -14.01
CA ARG A 47 -9.51 -2.44 -14.58
C ARG A 47 -9.14 -3.92 -14.34
N ARG A 48 -8.05 -4.15 -13.61
CA ARG A 48 -7.52 -5.42 -13.16
C ARG A 48 -7.12 -5.20 -11.71
N PRO A 49 -7.85 -5.80 -10.75
CA PRO A 49 -7.51 -5.70 -9.34
C PRO A 49 -6.07 -6.18 -9.12
N MET A 50 -5.26 -5.35 -8.47
CA MET A 50 -3.89 -5.74 -8.13
C MET A 50 -3.91 -6.42 -6.76
N ARG A 51 -3.76 -7.74 -6.73
CA ARG A 51 -3.91 -8.58 -5.52
C ARG A 51 -2.84 -8.37 -4.44
N ASN A 52 -1.76 -7.68 -4.76
CA ASN A 52 -0.63 -7.43 -3.85
C ASN A 52 -0.64 -6.04 -3.20
N TRP A 53 -1.78 -5.35 -3.26
CA TRP A 53 -1.94 -3.96 -2.84
C TRP A 53 -3.21 -3.79 -2.04
N VAL A 54 -3.16 -2.89 -1.07
CA VAL A 54 -4.32 -2.41 -0.34
C VAL A 54 -4.36 -0.90 -0.37
N VAL A 55 -5.56 -0.35 -0.31
CA VAL A 55 -5.79 1.06 0.02
C VAL A 55 -6.30 1.12 1.44
N VAL A 56 -5.73 2.02 2.23
CA VAL A 56 -6.12 2.32 3.60
C VAL A 56 -6.75 3.70 3.62
N ASP A 57 -7.94 3.78 4.17
CA ASP A 57 -8.73 4.99 4.39
C ASP A 57 -7.94 6.01 5.22
N GLY A 58 -7.75 7.21 4.65
CA GLY A 58 -7.03 8.31 5.27
C GLY A 58 -7.61 8.74 6.62
N GLU A 59 -8.93 8.65 6.80
CA GLU A 59 -9.60 9.04 8.05
C GLU A 59 -9.29 8.08 9.22
N ARG A 60 -8.71 6.91 8.92
CA ARG A 60 -8.34 5.88 9.90
C ARG A 60 -6.84 5.79 10.18
N LEU A 61 -6.05 6.70 9.60
CA LEU A 61 -4.62 6.76 9.80
C LEU A 61 -4.29 7.75 10.93
N ASP A 62 -4.01 7.22 12.11
CA ASP A 62 -3.19 7.92 13.09
C ASP A 62 -1.70 7.65 12.85
N ASP A 63 -0.82 8.30 13.63
CA ASP A 63 0.63 8.18 13.48
C ASP A 63 1.13 6.72 13.64
N ASP A 64 0.51 5.95 14.53
CA ASP A 64 0.89 4.56 14.80
C ASP A 64 0.46 3.63 13.67
N ALA A 65 -0.77 3.78 13.18
CA ALA A 65 -1.31 3.07 12.03
C ALA A 65 -0.49 3.39 10.78
N LEU A 66 -0.22 4.68 10.54
CA LEU A 66 0.61 5.11 9.42
C LEU A 66 2.01 4.48 9.51
N ALA A 67 2.68 4.58 10.66
CA ALA A 67 4.01 3.99 10.84
C ALA A 67 4.01 2.46 10.62
N ARG A 68 2.95 1.75 11.06
CA ARG A 68 2.79 0.31 10.83
C ARG A 68 2.68 0.00 9.33
N TRP A 69 1.83 0.72 8.60
CA TRP A 69 1.65 0.53 7.16
C TRP A 69 2.91 0.86 6.36
N LEU A 70 3.59 1.96 6.71
CA LEU A 70 4.86 2.34 6.10
C LEU A 70 5.92 1.24 6.29
N ARG A 71 6.06 0.73 7.51
CA ARG A 71 6.99 -0.38 7.80
C ARG A 71 6.67 -1.62 6.97
N ALA A 72 5.39 -1.99 6.88
CA ALA A 72 4.97 -3.15 6.11
C ALA A 72 5.27 -3.00 4.61
N GLY A 73 4.94 -1.84 4.02
CA GLY A 73 5.23 -1.54 2.62
C GLY A 73 6.73 -1.50 2.31
N VAL A 74 7.54 -0.87 3.18
CA VAL A 74 9.00 -0.81 3.04
C VAL A 74 9.62 -2.20 3.16
N ALA A 75 9.19 -3.01 4.13
CA ALA A 75 9.68 -4.37 4.31
C ALA A 75 9.43 -5.23 3.07
N PHE A 76 8.22 -5.14 2.48
CA PHE A 76 7.91 -5.86 1.26
C PHE A 76 8.70 -5.34 0.05
N ALA A 77 8.80 -4.02 -0.15
CA ALA A 77 9.56 -3.49 -1.27
C ALA A 77 11.07 -3.83 -1.18
N SER A 78 11.61 -3.89 0.03
CA SER A 78 13.02 -4.24 0.27
C SER A 78 13.34 -5.72 0.04
N SER A 79 12.33 -6.60 0.12
CA SER A 79 12.52 -8.05 -0.13
C SER A 79 12.57 -8.41 -1.62
N LEU A 80 12.18 -7.48 -2.49
CA LEU A 80 12.20 -7.67 -3.94
C LEU A 80 13.60 -7.36 -4.50
N PRO A 81 13.99 -8.01 -5.62
CA PRO A 81 15.18 -7.61 -6.35
C PRO A 81 15.13 -6.11 -6.71
N PRO A 82 16.24 -5.37 -6.55
CA PRO A 82 16.34 -3.99 -7.03
C PRO A 82 16.01 -3.89 -8.52
N LYS A 83 15.43 -2.76 -8.93
CA LYS A 83 15.13 -2.47 -10.36
C LYS A 83 16.12 -1.49 -10.96
#